data_AF-A0A0V0QHC3-F1
#
_entry.id   AF-A0A0V0QHC3-F1
#
_cell.length_a   1.000
_cell.length_b   1.000
_cell.length_c   1.000
_cell.angle_alpha   90.00
_cell.angle_beta   90.00
_cell.angle_gamma   90.00
#
_symmetry.space_group_name_H-M   'P 1'
#
loop_
_entity.id
_entity.type
_entity.pdbx_description
1 polymer ?
#
loop_
_entity_poly.entity_id
_entity_poly.type
_entity_poly.pdbx_seq_one_letter_code
_entity_poly.pdbx_strand_id
1 'polypeptide(L)'
;MKNIICQKQEHNLQYLYLNWTDKKDRLFQCPRCNIQDEGNPQKKILISDILDENQKLSQIDNWPPFKDKEQIIYIKHIFQCYEQNPEQENFLNFFFQQQIDLFFQEQEKKITQKLSQLRKNVKIQFENYIQKLKDKNNNKEQFQIQEIVQNFKLDKFRDKLKDFLGNQINLQQFFEFQQEQEENLIRKQEELIRNQNQQQSEIQSILNQLKEDISKNLYTFNNQDYTMPEFGGLKLYKSNWNSAMECFQILENNRKISFLPKNTVRKFVYSEKLNKNKQYHMKLRITSMTKMINQKIFFGIGSEQQRNQDLTQFNFIQAFNLNGEIMGSGNLQKVGEQNKFVDFFKDNKTVLNVVFDIQNKKFEVYDDELKLKASIEMVEVTDPIFFIQQYSSVVAQTDIFIDSLTSSFQ
;
A
#
# COMPACT_ATOMS: atom_id res chain seq x y z
N MET A 1 -15.08 57.34 -2.13
CA MET A 1 -13.73 57.53 -2.71
C MET A 1 -13.78 58.63 -3.77
N LYS A 2 -12.77 59.49 -3.89
CA LYS A 2 -12.68 60.44 -5.03
C LYS A 2 -12.57 59.62 -6.31
N ASN A 3 -13.40 59.89 -7.32
CA ASN A 3 -13.30 59.23 -8.62
C ASN A 3 -11.97 59.59 -9.28
N ILE A 4 -11.00 58.66 -9.25
CA ILE A 4 -9.72 58.85 -9.92
C ILE A 4 -9.90 58.51 -11.40
N ILE A 5 -9.84 59.54 -12.25
CA ILE A 5 -10.05 59.44 -13.69
C ILE A 5 -8.69 59.31 -14.40
N CYS A 6 -8.67 58.57 -15.51
CA CYS A 6 -7.51 58.44 -16.38
C CYS A 6 -7.03 59.81 -16.88
N GLN A 7 -5.72 60.07 -16.73
CA GLN A 7 -5.10 61.35 -17.09
C GLN A 7 -4.60 61.39 -18.55
N LYS A 8 -4.77 60.31 -19.32
CA LYS A 8 -4.40 60.30 -20.74
C LYS A 8 -5.42 61.09 -21.56
N GLN A 9 -4.95 61.77 -22.59
CA GLN A 9 -5.80 62.53 -23.50
C GLN A 9 -6.92 61.63 -24.04
N GLU A 10 -8.16 62.14 -24.03
CA GLU A 10 -9.37 61.45 -24.50
C GLU A 10 -9.74 60.16 -23.73
N HIS A 11 -9.09 59.84 -22.60
CA HIS A 11 -9.36 58.61 -21.86
C HIS A 11 -10.31 58.75 -20.69
N ASN A 12 -11.02 59.90 -20.52
CA ASN A 12 -11.98 60.34 -19.47
C ASN A 12 -12.87 59.25 -18.83
N LEU A 13 -12.27 58.21 -18.28
CA LEU A 13 -12.83 56.96 -17.79
C LEU A 13 -12.12 56.65 -16.48
N GLN A 14 -12.81 55.97 -15.58
CA GLN A 14 -12.24 55.50 -14.34
C GLN A 14 -11.19 54.42 -14.59
N TYR A 15 -10.17 54.38 -13.74
CA TYR A 15 -9.23 53.26 -13.72
C TYR A 15 -9.97 51.99 -13.26
N LEU A 16 -9.76 50.89 -13.97
CA LEU A 16 -10.34 49.57 -13.64
C LEU A 16 -9.28 48.56 -13.23
N TYR A 17 -8.07 48.65 -13.78
CA TYR A 17 -7.00 47.69 -13.54
C TYR A 17 -5.77 48.34 -12.91
N LEU A 18 -5.16 47.62 -11.98
CA LEU A 18 -3.78 47.80 -11.56
C LEU A 18 -2.92 46.89 -12.45
N ASN A 19 -2.03 47.46 -13.25
CA ASN A 19 -1.07 46.72 -14.05
C ASN A 19 0.28 46.69 -13.34
N TRP A 20 0.76 45.50 -12.98
CA TRP A 20 2.02 45.31 -12.27
C TRP A 20 3.24 45.56 -13.17
N THR A 21 3.63 46.84 -13.25
CA THR A 21 4.67 47.33 -14.13
C THR A 21 5.53 48.40 -13.47
N ASP A 22 6.76 48.46 -13.95
CA ASP A 22 7.84 49.36 -13.56
C ASP A 22 7.62 50.78 -14.16
N LYS A 23 6.69 50.90 -15.11
CA LYS A 23 6.35 52.15 -15.80
C LYS A 23 5.18 52.85 -15.11
N LYS A 24 5.47 53.95 -14.41
CA LYS A 24 4.49 54.74 -13.64
C LYS A 24 3.25 55.14 -14.44
N ASP A 25 3.40 55.49 -15.72
CA ASP A 25 2.32 55.90 -16.63
C ASP A 25 1.40 54.75 -17.07
N ARG A 26 1.77 53.51 -16.76
CA ARG A 26 1.02 52.29 -17.10
C ARG A 26 0.46 51.56 -15.88
N LEU A 27 0.81 52.00 -14.66
CA LEU A 27 0.43 51.35 -13.41
C LEU A 27 -1.09 51.23 -13.24
N PHE A 28 -1.85 52.25 -13.63
CA PHE A 28 -3.32 52.23 -13.61
C PHE A 28 -3.88 52.30 -15.03
N GLN A 29 -4.83 51.43 -15.33
CA GLN A 29 -5.41 51.33 -16.67
C GLN A 29 -6.94 51.44 -16.63
N CYS A 30 -7.48 52.38 -17.42
CA CYS A 30 -8.89 52.40 -17.78
C CYS A 30 -9.14 51.42 -18.96
N PRO A 31 -10.40 51.14 -19.36
CA PRO A 31 -10.71 50.25 -20.48
C PRO A 31 -9.93 50.56 -21.76
N ARG A 32 -9.81 51.85 -22.13
CA ARG A 32 -9.07 52.28 -23.33
C ARG A 32 -7.58 52.02 -23.21
N CYS A 33 -6.98 52.31 -22.05
CA CYS A 33 -5.57 51.98 -21.79
C CYS A 33 -5.33 50.47 -21.87
N ASN A 34 -6.25 49.65 -21.37
CA ASN A 34 -6.11 48.19 -21.36
C ASN A 34 -6.11 47.61 -22.78
N ILE A 35 -6.99 48.10 -23.65
CA ILE A 35 -7.07 47.68 -25.06
C ILE A 35 -5.79 48.06 -25.83
N GLN A 36 -5.22 49.23 -25.55
CA GLN A 36 -4.00 49.72 -26.19
C GLN A 36 -2.72 49.10 -25.62
N ASP A 37 -2.79 48.36 -24.51
CA ASP A 37 -1.62 47.79 -23.85
C ASP A 37 -1.39 46.33 -24.27
N GLU A 38 -0.39 46.13 -25.12
CA GLU A 38 0.13 44.83 -25.57
C GLU A 38 0.91 44.07 -24.48
N GLY A 39 0.96 44.61 -23.24
CA GLY A 39 1.61 43.95 -22.10
C GLY A 39 0.93 42.63 -21.68
N ASN A 40 1.64 41.87 -20.83
CA ASN A 40 1.13 40.58 -20.34
C ASN A 40 -0.18 40.77 -19.54
N PRO A 41 -1.31 40.16 -19.95
CA PRO A 41 -2.57 40.29 -19.24
C PRO A 41 -2.54 39.75 -17.81
N GLN A 42 -1.64 38.80 -17.50
CA GLN A 42 -1.48 38.22 -16.16
C GLN A 42 -0.91 39.20 -15.12
N LYS A 43 -0.46 40.38 -15.55
CA LYS A 43 -0.03 41.46 -14.64
C LYS A 43 -1.17 42.41 -14.28
N LYS A 44 -2.34 42.26 -14.91
CA LYS A 44 -3.46 43.17 -14.77
C LYS A 44 -4.47 42.61 -13.77
N ILE A 45 -4.63 43.29 -12.65
CA ILE A 45 -5.53 42.90 -11.55
C ILE A 45 -6.67 43.92 -11.51
N LEU A 46 -7.90 43.47 -11.29
CA LEU A 46 -9.03 44.36 -11.10
C LEU A 46 -8.87 45.16 -9.79
N ILE A 47 -9.04 46.47 -9.86
CA ILE A 47 -8.94 47.34 -8.68
C ILE A 47 -10.07 47.02 -7.70
N SER A 48 -11.26 46.69 -8.20
CA SER A 48 -12.39 46.25 -7.37
C SER A 48 -12.01 45.06 -6.49
N ASP A 49 -11.27 44.11 -7.06
CA ASP A 49 -10.97 42.85 -6.38
C ASP A 49 -9.94 43.03 -5.26
N ILE A 50 -9.04 44.02 -5.41
CA ILE A 50 -8.06 44.38 -4.38
C ILE A 50 -8.73 45.18 -3.25
N LEU A 51 -9.72 46.01 -3.58
CA LEU A 51 -10.38 46.90 -2.63
C LEU A 51 -11.52 46.23 -1.85
N ASP A 52 -11.95 45.03 -2.23
CA ASP A 52 -12.96 44.28 -1.49
C ASP A 52 -12.31 43.51 -0.32
N GLU A 53 -12.44 44.05 0.90
CA GLU A 53 -11.91 43.44 2.13
C GLU A 53 -12.53 42.06 2.45
N ASN A 54 -13.67 41.71 1.83
CA ASN A 54 -14.29 40.40 2.02
C ASN A 54 -13.81 39.36 0.99
N GLN A 55 -13.08 39.78 -0.04
CA GLN A 55 -12.59 38.88 -1.08
C GLN A 55 -11.37 38.10 -0.58
N LYS A 56 -11.41 36.78 -0.79
CA LYS A 56 -10.29 35.89 -0.45
C LYS A 56 -9.14 36.07 -1.44
N LEU A 57 -7.89 35.94 -0.97
CA LEU A 57 -6.69 36.05 -1.80
C LEU A 57 -6.71 35.05 -2.95
N SER A 58 -7.21 33.84 -2.71
CA SER A 58 -7.36 32.81 -3.73
C SER A 58 -8.33 33.17 -4.87
N GLN A 59 -9.24 34.11 -4.62
CA GLN A 59 -10.28 34.53 -5.55
C GLN A 59 -9.89 35.76 -6.38
N ILE A 60 -8.82 36.47 -6.02
CA ILE A 60 -8.35 37.63 -6.76
C ILE A 60 -7.65 37.15 -8.04
N ASP A 61 -8.15 37.57 -9.20
CA ASP A 61 -7.53 37.20 -10.47
C ASP A 61 -6.19 37.90 -10.69
N ASN A 62 -5.23 37.15 -11.24
CA ASN A 62 -3.87 37.61 -11.49
C ASN A 62 -3.11 38.09 -10.23
N TRP A 63 -3.54 37.66 -9.03
CA TRP A 63 -2.81 37.87 -7.78
C TRP A 63 -2.20 36.55 -7.27
N PRO A 64 -0.89 36.56 -6.91
CA PRO A 64 0.10 37.60 -7.18
C PRO A 64 0.37 37.72 -8.70
N PRO A 65 0.88 38.88 -9.18
CA PRO A 65 1.04 39.18 -10.60
C PRO A 65 2.30 38.53 -11.20
N PHE A 66 2.38 37.21 -11.09
CA PHE A 66 3.44 36.42 -11.74
C PHE A 66 3.27 36.42 -13.26
N LYS A 67 4.37 36.25 -13.99
CA LYS A 67 4.36 36.16 -15.46
C LYS A 67 3.97 34.78 -15.97
N ASP A 68 3.99 33.78 -15.10
CA ASP A 68 3.76 32.38 -15.41
C ASP A 68 2.41 31.94 -14.83
N LYS A 69 1.55 31.40 -15.69
CA LYS A 69 0.22 30.95 -15.31
C LYS A 69 0.28 29.80 -14.31
N GLU A 70 1.28 28.91 -14.41
CA GLU A 70 1.42 27.77 -13.51
C GLU A 70 1.77 28.22 -12.09
N GLN A 71 2.60 29.26 -11.96
CA GLN A 71 2.92 29.87 -10.67
C GLN A 71 1.69 30.52 -10.03
N ILE A 72 0.84 31.17 -10.83
CA ILE A 72 -0.44 31.74 -10.35
C ILE A 72 -1.38 30.62 -9.87
N ILE A 73 -1.48 29.50 -10.60
CA ILE A 73 -2.31 28.36 -10.19
C ILE A 73 -1.78 27.78 -8.87
N TYR A 74 -0.47 27.54 -8.77
CA TYR A 74 0.17 26.99 -7.58
C TYR A 74 -0.07 27.84 -6.33
N ILE A 75 0.18 29.15 -6.42
CA ILE A 75 0.03 30.05 -5.27
C ILE A 75 -1.43 30.28 -4.89
N LYS A 76 -2.36 30.27 -5.86
CA LYS A 76 -3.80 30.33 -5.57
C LYS A 76 -4.24 29.13 -4.73
N HIS A 77 -3.73 27.93 -5.02
CA HIS A 77 -3.99 26.75 -4.18
C HIS A 77 -3.39 26.90 -2.77
N ILE A 78 -2.18 27.46 -2.65
CA ILE A 78 -1.61 27.76 -1.33
C ILE A 78 -2.52 28.71 -0.54
N PHE A 79 -3.01 29.79 -1.17
CA PHE A 79 -3.95 30.70 -0.52
C PHE A 79 -5.25 30.01 -0.10
N GLN A 80 -5.82 29.14 -0.94
CA GLN A 80 -7.01 28.37 -0.57
C GLN A 80 -6.77 27.51 0.66
N CYS A 81 -5.63 26.80 0.71
CA CYS A 81 -5.27 25.97 1.85
C CYS A 81 -5.08 26.81 3.12
N TYR A 82 -4.40 27.95 3.02
CA TYR A 82 -4.21 28.90 4.13
C TYR A 82 -5.55 29.42 4.66
N GLU A 83 -6.42 29.88 3.77
CA GLU A 83 -7.73 30.44 4.11
C GLU A 83 -8.67 29.42 4.75
N GLN A 84 -8.48 28.13 4.49
CA GLN A 84 -9.24 27.05 5.11
C GLN A 84 -8.65 26.62 6.46
N ASN A 85 -7.33 26.73 6.65
CA ASN A 85 -6.62 26.22 7.83
C ASN A 85 -5.47 27.17 8.25
N PRO A 86 -5.78 28.36 8.78
CA PRO A 86 -4.79 29.40 9.03
C PRO A 86 -3.76 29.03 10.12
N GLU A 87 -4.11 28.11 11.02
CA GLU A 87 -3.26 27.65 12.14
C GLU A 87 -2.16 26.65 11.71
N GLN A 88 -2.15 26.21 10.44
CA GLN A 88 -1.25 25.15 9.98
C GLN A 88 0.16 25.66 9.67
N GLU A 89 1.13 25.50 10.58
CA GLU A 89 2.50 26.01 10.37
C GLU A 89 3.23 25.39 9.15
N ASN A 90 2.95 24.12 8.82
CA ASN A 90 3.56 23.42 7.69
C ASN A 90 2.60 23.28 6.50
N PHE A 91 2.38 24.40 5.80
CA PHE A 91 1.46 24.48 4.65
C PHE A 91 1.85 23.58 3.49
N LEU A 92 3.15 23.45 3.18
CA LEU A 92 3.60 22.59 2.09
C LEU A 92 3.23 21.13 2.34
N ASN A 93 3.49 20.62 3.54
CA ASN A 93 3.09 19.26 3.90
C ASN A 93 1.58 19.09 3.77
N PHE A 94 0.80 19.99 4.37
CA PHE A 94 -0.66 19.93 4.32
C PHE A 94 -1.22 19.92 2.89
N PHE A 95 -0.68 20.79 2.03
CA PHE A 95 -1.04 20.86 0.61
C PHE A 95 -0.76 19.54 -0.13
N PHE A 96 0.40 18.92 0.10
CA PHE A 96 0.71 17.63 -0.51
C PHE A 96 -0.13 16.49 0.06
N GLN A 97 -0.44 16.49 1.36
CA GLN A 97 -1.36 15.49 1.95
C GLN A 97 -2.74 15.56 1.29
N GLN A 98 -3.31 16.76 1.11
CA GLN A 98 -4.59 16.90 0.41
C GLN A 98 -4.55 16.37 -1.03
N GLN A 99 -3.46 16.63 -1.77
CA GLN A 99 -3.32 16.10 -3.12
C GLN A 99 -3.22 14.58 -3.15
N ILE A 100 -2.49 13.99 -2.19
CA ILE A 100 -2.42 12.54 -2.02
C ILE A 100 -3.83 11.98 -1.76
N ASP A 101 -4.56 12.56 -0.81
CA ASP A 101 -5.92 12.12 -0.47
C ASP A 101 -6.87 12.21 -1.66
N LEU A 102 -6.90 13.34 -2.36
CA LEU A 102 -7.73 13.53 -3.55
C LEU A 102 -7.41 12.51 -4.64
N PHE A 103 -6.12 12.28 -4.88
CA PHE A 103 -5.69 11.29 -5.85
C PHE A 103 -6.22 9.89 -5.49
N PHE A 104 -6.04 9.44 -4.24
CA PHE A 104 -6.50 8.12 -3.81
C PHE A 104 -8.02 7.98 -3.83
N GLN A 105 -8.76 9.02 -3.43
CA GLN A 105 -10.22 9.05 -3.53
C GLN A 105 -10.70 8.90 -4.99
N GLU A 106 -10.05 9.57 -5.94
CA GLU A 106 -10.36 9.40 -7.35
C GLU A 106 -10.08 7.98 -7.86
N GLN A 107 -8.95 7.39 -7.45
CA GLN A 107 -8.61 6.02 -7.84
C GLN A 107 -9.59 5.01 -7.23
N GLU A 108 -9.98 5.16 -5.97
CA GLU A 108 -10.97 4.32 -5.30
C GLU A 108 -12.29 4.30 -6.08
N LYS A 109 -12.77 5.48 -6.49
CA LYS A 109 -13.98 5.61 -7.31
C LYS A 109 -13.84 4.87 -8.64
N LYS A 110 -12.73 5.05 -9.35
CA LYS A 110 -12.46 4.39 -10.64
C LYS A 110 -12.39 2.86 -10.50
N ILE A 111 -11.70 2.36 -9.46
CA ILE A 111 -11.58 0.93 -9.16
C ILE A 111 -12.95 0.34 -8.84
N THR A 112 -13.72 0.98 -7.97
CA THR A 112 -15.07 0.53 -7.58
C THR A 112 -16.02 0.45 -8.75
N GLN A 113 -15.98 1.44 -9.65
CA GLN A 113 -16.76 1.44 -10.88
C GLN A 113 -16.38 0.26 -11.79
N LYS A 114 -15.08 0.04 -12.03
CA LYS A 114 -14.60 -1.10 -12.83
C LYS A 114 -14.97 -2.45 -12.22
N LEU A 115 -14.84 -2.60 -10.91
CA LEU A 115 -15.24 -3.84 -10.21
C LEU A 115 -16.74 -4.12 -10.34
N SER A 116 -17.57 -3.08 -10.22
CA SER A 116 -19.02 -3.21 -10.42
C SER A 116 -19.36 -3.62 -11.86
N GLN A 117 -18.66 -3.05 -12.84
CA GLN A 117 -18.83 -3.41 -14.25
C GLN A 117 -18.37 -4.86 -14.52
N LEU A 118 -17.22 -5.26 -13.98
CA LEU A 118 -16.72 -6.64 -14.08
C LEU A 118 -17.73 -7.63 -13.48
N ARG A 119 -18.25 -7.35 -12.27
CA ARG A 119 -19.29 -8.17 -11.63
C ARG A 119 -20.52 -8.34 -12.52
N LYS A 120 -20.99 -7.27 -13.16
CA LYS A 120 -22.13 -7.31 -14.08
C LYS A 120 -21.81 -8.18 -15.31
N ASN A 121 -20.65 -7.97 -15.92
CA ASN A 121 -20.23 -8.70 -17.11
C ASN A 121 -20.08 -10.20 -16.84
N VAL A 122 -19.47 -10.58 -15.71
CA VAL A 122 -19.35 -11.98 -15.28
C VAL A 122 -20.72 -12.62 -15.14
N LYS A 123 -21.68 -11.97 -14.45
CA LYS A 123 -23.03 -12.51 -14.32
C LYS A 123 -23.68 -12.79 -15.68
N ILE A 124 -23.60 -11.83 -16.61
CA ILE A 124 -24.12 -11.98 -17.97
C ILE A 124 -23.43 -13.14 -18.71
N GLN A 125 -22.11 -13.31 -18.56
CA GLN A 125 -21.39 -14.42 -19.18
C GLN A 125 -21.84 -15.78 -18.65
N PHE A 126 -22.05 -15.91 -17.33
CA PHE A 126 -22.58 -17.14 -16.73
C PHE A 126 -24.03 -17.40 -17.17
N GLU A 127 -24.88 -16.38 -17.21
CA GLU A 127 -26.26 -16.49 -17.73
C GLU A 127 -26.26 -16.98 -19.18
N ASN A 128 -25.42 -16.38 -20.04
CA ASN A 128 -25.27 -16.79 -21.43
C ASN A 128 -24.70 -18.21 -21.58
N TYR A 129 -23.75 -18.59 -20.72
CA TYR A 129 -23.17 -19.94 -20.74
C TYR A 129 -24.21 -20.99 -20.33
N ILE A 130 -24.96 -20.74 -19.25
CA ILE A 130 -26.07 -21.59 -18.82
C ILE A 130 -27.13 -21.68 -19.91
N GLN A 131 -27.43 -20.57 -20.60
CA GLN A 131 -28.36 -20.59 -21.73
C GLN A 131 -27.84 -21.44 -22.89
N LYS A 132 -26.56 -21.35 -23.25
CA LYS A 132 -25.95 -22.22 -24.27
C LYS A 132 -26.00 -23.70 -23.90
N LEU A 133 -25.84 -24.04 -22.62
CA LEU A 133 -25.99 -25.42 -22.15
C LEU A 133 -27.44 -25.90 -22.36
N LYS A 134 -28.44 -25.06 -22.06
CA LYS A 134 -29.85 -25.37 -22.36
C LYS A 134 -30.10 -25.56 -23.86
N ASP A 135 -29.54 -24.69 -24.69
CA ASP A 135 -29.75 -24.72 -26.14
C ASP A 135 -29.10 -25.95 -26.80
N LYS A 136 -27.90 -26.36 -26.33
CA LYS A 136 -27.21 -27.57 -26.79
C LYS A 136 -27.98 -28.86 -26.47
N ASN A 137 -28.80 -28.86 -25.41
CA ASN A 137 -29.58 -30.02 -25.00
C ASN A 137 -30.93 -30.16 -25.76
N ASN A 138 -31.09 -29.50 -26.93
CA ASN A 138 -32.17 -29.71 -27.89
C ASN A 138 -33.58 -29.81 -27.28
N ASN A 139 -34.11 -28.73 -26.69
CA ASN A 139 -35.53 -28.56 -26.32
C ASN A 139 -36.21 -29.67 -25.46
N LYS A 140 -35.52 -30.73 -25.02
CA LYS A 140 -36.11 -31.85 -24.27
C LYS A 140 -35.65 -31.94 -22.82
N GLU A 141 -34.57 -31.27 -22.45
CA GLU A 141 -34.09 -31.22 -21.07
C GLU A 141 -33.82 -29.77 -20.66
N GLN A 142 -34.92 -29.01 -20.45
CA GLN A 142 -34.84 -27.96 -19.43
C GLN A 142 -34.30 -28.61 -18.14
N PHE A 143 -33.58 -27.87 -17.29
CA PHE A 143 -33.24 -28.34 -15.95
C PHE A 143 -34.53 -28.81 -15.24
N GLN A 144 -34.80 -30.11 -15.35
CA GLN A 144 -36.02 -30.77 -14.89
C GLN A 144 -35.97 -30.99 -13.39
N ILE A 145 -35.31 -30.09 -12.66
CA ILE A 145 -35.28 -30.11 -11.19
C ILE A 145 -36.71 -30.12 -10.66
N GLN A 146 -37.64 -29.42 -11.32
CA GLN A 146 -39.05 -29.46 -10.95
C GLN A 146 -39.67 -30.85 -11.15
N GLU A 147 -39.32 -31.56 -12.21
CA GLU A 147 -39.81 -32.93 -12.49
C GLU A 147 -39.18 -33.94 -11.53
N ILE A 148 -37.87 -33.87 -11.29
CA ILE A 148 -37.17 -34.66 -10.25
C ILE A 148 -37.86 -34.44 -8.90
N VAL A 149 -38.05 -33.18 -8.49
CA VAL A 149 -38.68 -32.83 -7.21
C VAL A 149 -40.13 -33.30 -7.14
N GLN A 150 -40.89 -33.22 -8.24
CA GLN A 150 -42.26 -33.72 -8.30
C GLN A 150 -42.33 -35.24 -8.20
N ASN A 151 -41.43 -35.95 -8.88
CA ASN A 151 -41.41 -37.41 -8.91
C ASN A 151 -40.96 -38.00 -7.58
N PHE A 152 -40.04 -37.35 -6.85
CA PHE A 152 -39.59 -37.78 -5.52
C PHE A 152 -40.46 -37.28 -4.37
N LYS A 153 -41.66 -36.75 -4.63
CA LYS A 153 -42.62 -36.45 -3.55
C LYS A 153 -43.00 -37.73 -2.82
N LEU A 154 -42.86 -37.70 -1.50
CA LEU A 154 -43.08 -38.86 -0.64
C LEU A 154 -44.55 -39.22 -0.43
N ASP A 155 -45.50 -38.44 -0.96
CA ASP A 155 -46.92 -38.57 -0.64
C ASP A 155 -47.46 -39.97 -0.98
N LYS A 156 -47.26 -40.43 -2.22
CA LYS A 156 -47.66 -41.80 -2.65
C LYS A 156 -46.97 -42.90 -1.86
N PHE A 157 -45.67 -42.74 -1.58
CA PHE A 157 -44.91 -43.74 -0.83
C PHE A 157 -45.39 -43.82 0.62
N ARG A 158 -45.66 -42.67 1.25
CA ARG A 158 -46.21 -42.57 2.61
C ARG A 158 -47.59 -43.22 2.69
N ASP A 159 -48.45 -42.98 1.72
CA ASP A 159 -49.79 -43.57 1.69
C ASP A 159 -49.70 -45.09 1.55
N LYS A 160 -48.86 -45.60 0.65
CA LYS A 160 -48.65 -47.05 0.52
C LYS A 160 -48.01 -47.69 1.75
N LEU A 161 -47.11 -46.99 2.43
CA LEU A 161 -46.53 -47.47 3.68
C LEU A 161 -47.57 -47.53 4.80
N LYS A 162 -48.50 -46.56 4.86
CA LYS A 162 -49.63 -46.60 5.80
C LYS A 162 -50.57 -47.76 5.49
N ASP A 163 -50.90 -48.01 4.22
CA ASP A 163 -51.71 -49.16 3.81
C ASP A 163 -51.10 -50.47 4.31
N PHE A 164 -49.78 -50.62 4.17
CA PHE A 164 -49.05 -51.81 4.63
C PHE A 164 -49.08 -51.93 6.16
N LEU A 165 -48.73 -50.86 6.89
CA LEU A 165 -48.74 -50.86 8.36
C LEU A 165 -50.16 -51.04 8.94
N GLY A 166 -51.18 -50.61 8.21
CA GLY A 166 -52.59 -50.82 8.54
C GLY A 166 -53.14 -52.20 8.14
N ASN A 167 -52.29 -53.11 7.66
CA ASN A 167 -52.66 -54.44 7.14
C ASN A 167 -53.67 -54.40 5.96
N GLN A 168 -53.78 -53.28 5.23
CA GLN A 168 -54.63 -53.17 4.04
C GLN A 168 -54.00 -53.80 2.80
N ILE A 169 -52.68 -53.87 2.76
CA ILE A 169 -51.89 -54.61 1.76
C ILE A 169 -50.89 -55.52 2.47
N ASN A 170 -50.50 -56.62 1.82
CA ASN A 170 -49.49 -57.54 2.36
C ASN A 170 -48.06 -57.14 1.94
N LEU A 171 -47.07 -57.83 2.49
CA LEU A 171 -45.65 -57.56 2.21
C LEU A 171 -45.32 -57.71 0.72
N GLN A 172 -45.90 -58.71 0.04
CA GLN A 172 -45.66 -58.95 -1.38
C GLN A 172 -46.14 -57.76 -2.23
N GLN A 173 -47.34 -57.24 -1.96
CA GLN A 173 -47.91 -56.07 -2.65
C GLN A 173 -47.10 -54.79 -2.38
N PHE A 174 -46.60 -54.61 -1.16
CA PHE A 174 -45.74 -53.47 -0.83
C PHE A 174 -44.37 -53.57 -1.51
N PHE A 175 -43.80 -54.78 -1.58
CA PHE A 175 -42.56 -55.04 -2.28
C PHE A 175 -42.68 -54.81 -3.79
N GLU A 176 -43.77 -55.26 -4.42
CA GLU A 176 -44.08 -54.98 -5.82
C GLU A 176 -44.19 -53.47 -6.10
N PHE A 177 -44.85 -52.72 -5.21
CA PHE A 177 -44.89 -51.25 -5.32
C PHE A 177 -43.48 -50.64 -5.22
N GLN A 178 -42.63 -51.10 -4.30
CA GLN A 178 -41.25 -50.61 -4.19
C GLN A 178 -40.44 -50.91 -5.45
N GLN A 179 -40.57 -52.11 -6.02
CA GLN A 179 -39.90 -52.47 -7.27
C GLN A 179 -40.39 -51.61 -8.44
N GLU A 180 -41.68 -51.29 -8.49
CA GLU A 180 -42.23 -50.39 -9.51
C GLU A 180 -41.64 -48.97 -9.38
N GLN A 181 -41.47 -48.46 -8.15
CA GLN A 181 -40.79 -47.17 -7.91
C GLN A 181 -39.31 -47.22 -8.31
N GLU A 182 -38.61 -48.31 -8.03
CA GLU A 182 -37.20 -48.50 -8.41
C GLU A 182 -37.01 -48.43 -9.93
N GLU A 183 -37.81 -49.19 -10.69
CA GLU A 183 -37.68 -49.26 -12.15
C GLU A 183 -38.18 -48.01 -12.86
N ASN A 184 -39.34 -47.49 -12.45
CA ASN A 184 -39.99 -46.40 -13.19
C ASN A 184 -39.58 -45.01 -12.74
N LEU A 185 -39.11 -44.86 -11.50
CA LEU A 185 -38.80 -43.56 -10.91
C LEU A 185 -37.31 -43.40 -10.64
N ILE A 186 -36.69 -44.31 -9.89
CA ILE A 186 -35.28 -44.15 -9.47
C ILE A 186 -34.33 -44.27 -10.66
N ARG A 187 -34.39 -45.37 -11.41
CA ARG A 187 -33.47 -45.59 -12.55
C ARG A 187 -33.56 -44.52 -13.64
N LYS A 188 -34.77 -44.05 -13.97
CA LYS A 188 -34.97 -43.00 -14.98
C LYS A 188 -34.47 -41.63 -14.53
N GLN A 189 -34.57 -41.33 -13.23
CA GLN A 189 -34.15 -40.04 -12.69
C GLN A 189 -32.66 -39.99 -12.34
N GLU A 190 -32.02 -41.13 -12.06
CA GLU A 190 -30.57 -41.18 -11.81
C GLU A 190 -29.74 -40.61 -12.96
N GLU A 191 -30.11 -40.92 -14.21
CA GLU A 191 -29.39 -40.44 -15.40
C GLU A 191 -29.52 -38.92 -15.55
N LEU A 192 -30.72 -38.38 -15.34
CA LEU A 192 -30.99 -36.94 -15.32
C LEU A 192 -30.19 -36.23 -14.22
N ILE A 193 -30.14 -36.80 -13.01
CA ILE A 193 -29.38 -36.25 -11.88
C ILE A 193 -27.87 -36.29 -12.18
N ARG A 194 -27.34 -37.38 -12.76
CA ARG A 194 -25.92 -37.47 -13.13
C ARG A 194 -25.54 -36.40 -14.15
N ASN A 195 -26.35 -36.22 -15.19
CA ASN A 195 -26.10 -35.20 -16.22
C ASN A 195 -26.12 -33.78 -15.62
N GLN A 196 -27.11 -33.48 -14.76
CA GLN A 196 -27.17 -32.19 -14.06
C GLN A 196 -25.97 -31.95 -13.14
N ASN A 197 -25.54 -32.98 -12.39
CA ASN A 197 -24.36 -32.89 -11.52
C ASN A 197 -23.09 -32.61 -12.32
N GLN A 198 -22.94 -33.20 -13.51
CA GLN A 198 -21.81 -32.93 -14.38
C GLN A 198 -21.80 -31.47 -14.85
N GLN A 199 -22.93 -30.97 -15.35
CA GLN A 199 -23.06 -29.56 -15.78
C GLN A 199 -22.80 -28.57 -14.63
N GLN A 200 -23.30 -28.87 -13.43
CA GLN A 200 -23.04 -28.07 -12.23
C GLN A 200 -21.55 -28.07 -11.88
N SER A 201 -20.87 -29.21 -11.98
CA SER A 201 -19.44 -29.33 -11.71
C SER A 201 -18.60 -28.51 -12.69
N GLU A 202 -18.98 -28.48 -13.97
CA GLU A 202 -18.33 -27.65 -15.00
C GLU A 202 -18.49 -26.15 -14.67
N ILE A 203 -19.70 -25.70 -14.33
CA ILE A 203 -19.97 -24.31 -13.92
C ILE A 203 -19.16 -23.94 -12.68
N GLN A 204 -19.10 -24.84 -11.69
CA GLN A 204 -18.36 -24.62 -10.45
C GLN A 204 -16.85 -24.50 -10.71
N SER A 205 -16.31 -25.28 -11.64
CA SER A 205 -14.91 -25.21 -12.05
C SER A 205 -14.56 -23.85 -12.65
N ILE A 206 -15.39 -23.36 -13.59
CA ILE A 206 -15.21 -22.03 -14.20
C ILE A 206 -15.28 -20.91 -13.15
N LEU A 207 -16.21 -21.03 -12.20
CA LEU A 207 -16.33 -20.06 -11.10
C LEU A 207 -15.09 -20.07 -10.18
N ASN A 208 -14.53 -21.25 -9.91
CA ASN A 208 -13.32 -21.36 -9.10
C ASN A 208 -12.11 -20.77 -9.82
N GLN A 209 -11.96 -21.03 -11.13
CA GLN A 209 -10.90 -20.43 -11.94
C GLN A 209 -10.98 -18.89 -11.94
N LEU A 210 -12.18 -18.33 -12.09
CA LEU A 210 -12.39 -16.89 -11.99
C LEU A 210 -11.95 -16.32 -10.62
N LYS A 211 -12.23 -17.03 -9.52
CA LYS A 211 -11.80 -16.61 -8.18
C LYS A 211 -10.28 -16.60 -8.05
N GLU A 212 -9.61 -17.61 -8.59
CA GLU A 212 -8.15 -17.70 -8.60
C GLU A 212 -7.53 -16.56 -9.41
N ASP A 213 -8.06 -16.29 -10.60
CA ASP A 213 -7.61 -15.21 -11.48
C ASP A 213 -7.74 -13.84 -10.81
N ILE A 214 -8.88 -13.57 -10.16
CA ILE A 214 -9.09 -12.32 -9.40
C ILE A 214 -8.10 -12.24 -8.23
N SER A 215 -7.92 -13.33 -7.48
CA SER A 215 -7.05 -13.36 -6.30
C SER A 215 -5.58 -13.11 -6.67
N LYS A 216 -5.11 -13.70 -7.78
CA LYS A 216 -3.75 -13.50 -8.29
C LYS A 216 -3.50 -12.04 -8.68
N ASN A 217 -4.48 -11.38 -9.31
CA ASN A 217 -4.36 -9.98 -9.67
C ASN A 217 -4.36 -9.05 -8.45
N LEU A 218 -5.15 -9.37 -7.42
CA LEU A 218 -5.16 -8.62 -6.16
C LEU A 218 -3.85 -8.77 -5.38
N TYR A 219 -3.19 -9.92 -5.45
CA TYR A 219 -1.89 -10.12 -4.81
C TYR A 219 -0.85 -9.11 -5.28
N THR A 220 -0.78 -8.84 -6.59
CA THR A 220 0.13 -7.83 -7.13
C THR A 220 -0.17 -6.44 -6.58
N PHE A 221 -1.46 -6.07 -6.50
CA PHE A 221 -1.88 -4.78 -5.96
C PHE A 221 -1.55 -4.64 -4.46
N ASN A 222 -1.77 -5.69 -3.67
CA ASN A 222 -1.53 -5.69 -2.23
C ASN A 222 -0.05 -5.65 -1.83
N ASN A 223 0.85 -5.99 -2.75
CA ASN A 223 2.30 -5.98 -2.51
C ASN A 223 3.00 -4.78 -3.18
N GLN A 224 2.24 -3.85 -3.75
CA GLN A 224 2.81 -2.61 -4.26
C GLN A 224 2.94 -1.60 -3.11
N ASP A 225 4.17 -1.43 -2.63
CA ASP A 225 4.53 -0.31 -1.76
C ASP A 225 5.05 0.84 -2.62
N TYR A 226 4.50 2.04 -2.41
CA TYR A 226 5.06 3.25 -3.00
C TYR A 226 6.27 3.71 -2.17
N THR A 227 7.45 3.72 -2.78
CA THR A 227 8.67 4.21 -2.16
C THR A 227 9.01 5.60 -2.70
N MET A 228 9.03 6.60 -1.82
CA MET A 228 9.38 7.98 -2.22
C MET A 228 10.87 8.04 -2.62
N PRO A 229 11.25 8.50 -3.83
CA PRO A 229 12.66 8.66 -4.19
C PRO A 229 13.36 9.65 -3.23
N GLU A 230 14.59 9.33 -2.84
CA GLU A 230 15.32 9.92 -1.70
C GLU A 230 15.49 11.46 -1.68
N PHE A 231 15.38 12.02 -0.47
CA PHE A 231 16.33 13.01 0.03
C PHE A 231 17.46 12.26 0.78
N GLY A 232 18.62 12.07 0.13
CA GLY A 232 19.92 11.74 0.72
C GLY A 232 20.01 10.60 1.77
N GLY A 233 19.80 9.35 1.36
CA GLY A 233 20.00 8.20 2.24
C GLY A 233 21.46 7.71 2.29
N LEU A 234 21.72 6.84 3.27
CA LEU A 234 23.02 6.26 3.55
C LEU A 234 23.33 5.17 2.52
N LYS A 235 24.43 5.32 1.79
CA LYS A 235 24.83 4.30 0.82
C LYS A 235 25.25 3.02 1.51
N LEU A 236 24.74 1.89 1.03
CA LEU A 236 25.06 0.56 1.55
C LEU A 236 25.91 -0.22 0.55
N TYR A 237 26.85 -0.99 1.10
CA TYR A 237 27.85 -1.73 0.35
C TYR A 237 27.92 -3.17 0.83
N LYS A 238 28.23 -4.05 -0.12
CA LYS A 238 28.47 -5.46 0.18
C LYS A 238 29.83 -5.64 0.85
N SER A 239 29.89 -6.46 1.90
CA SER A 239 31.16 -6.97 2.40
C SER A 239 31.82 -7.93 1.40
N ASN A 240 33.14 -7.90 1.33
CA ASN A 240 33.95 -8.91 0.64
C ASN A 240 34.44 -10.02 1.59
N TRP A 241 34.01 -10.01 2.86
CA TRP A 241 34.43 -11.00 3.86
C TRP A 241 33.94 -12.42 3.51
N ASN A 242 34.82 -13.40 3.66
CA ASN A 242 34.55 -14.83 3.40
C ASN A 242 33.96 -15.14 2.01
N SER A 243 34.24 -14.32 1.00
CA SER A 243 33.77 -14.53 -0.38
C SER A 243 32.23 -14.64 -0.51
N ALA A 244 31.47 -14.05 0.43
CA ALA A 244 30.01 -14.10 0.44
C ALA A 244 29.33 -13.16 -0.58
N MET A 245 30.05 -12.65 -1.58
CA MET A 245 29.57 -11.66 -2.55
C MET A 245 28.32 -12.09 -3.32
N GLU A 246 28.15 -13.39 -3.55
CA GLU A 246 26.97 -13.96 -4.23
C GLU A 246 25.78 -14.22 -3.30
N CYS A 247 25.92 -14.04 -1.99
CA CYS A 247 24.94 -14.47 -1.01
C CYS A 247 23.89 -13.40 -0.67
N PHE A 248 23.98 -12.21 -1.28
CA PHE A 248 22.99 -11.15 -1.08
C PHE A 248 22.96 -10.12 -2.21
N GLN A 249 21.87 -9.36 -2.30
CA GLN A 249 21.64 -8.28 -3.26
C GLN A 249 21.23 -7.02 -2.49
N ILE A 250 21.76 -5.87 -2.92
CA ILE A 250 21.28 -4.56 -2.50
C ILE A 250 20.57 -4.00 -3.73
N LEU A 251 19.26 -3.84 -3.62
CA LEU A 251 18.36 -3.44 -4.70
C LEU A 251 17.69 -2.11 -4.33
N GLU A 252 16.97 -1.53 -5.29
CA GLU A 252 16.08 -0.39 -5.05
C GLU A 252 16.80 0.80 -4.41
N ASN A 253 17.97 1.16 -4.92
CA ASN A 253 18.78 2.27 -4.43
C ASN A 253 19.10 2.19 -2.92
N ASN A 254 19.56 1.04 -2.44
CA ASN A 254 19.91 0.76 -1.04
C ASN A 254 18.73 0.59 -0.08
N ARG A 255 17.50 0.42 -0.58
CA ARG A 255 16.33 0.21 0.29
C ARG A 255 15.96 -1.24 0.51
N LYS A 256 16.39 -2.13 -0.36
CA LYS A 256 16.14 -3.57 -0.18
C LYS A 256 17.44 -4.33 -0.09
N ILE A 257 17.62 -5.05 1.02
CA ILE A 257 18.73 -5.98 1.21
C ILE A 257 18.13 -7.39 1.20
N SER A 258 18.41 -8.13 0.14
CA SER A 258 18.00 -9.53 0.02
C SER A 258 19.16 -10.45 0.35
N PHE A 259 19.09 -11.16 1.47
CA PHE A 259 20.01 -12.23 1.81
C PHE A 259 19.55 -13.53 1.15
N LEU A 260 20.25 -13.93 0.09
CA LEU A 260 19.91 -15.08 -0.74
C LEU A 260 20.17 -16.41 -0.01
N PRO A 261 19.43 -17.48 -0.32
CA PRO A 261 19.56 -18.80 0.28
C PRO A 261 20.78 -19.57 -0.27
N LYS A 262 21.96 -18.96 -0.26
CA LYS A 262 23.23 -19.59 -0.62
C LYS A 262 24.11 -19.67 0.63
N ASN A 263 24.32 -20.89 1.14
CA ASN A 263 25.19 -21.25 2.26
C ASN A 263 24.81 -20.68 3.65
N THR A 264 25.30 -21.32 4.71
CA THR A 264 25.16 -20.92 6.12
C THR A 264 26.32 -20.03 6.57
N VAL A 265 26.76 -19.10 5.71
CA VAL A 265 27.83 -18.14 6.04
C VAL A 265 27.24 -16.84 6.60
N ARG A 266 27.99 -16.11 7.44
CA ARG A 266 27.55 -14.78 7.88
C ARG A 266 27.70 -13.80 6.72
N LYS A 267 26.71 -12.94 6.56
CA LYS A 267 26.60 -11.97 5.47
C LYS A 267 26.57 -10.58 6.09
N PHE A 268 27.34 -9.65 5.53
CA PHE A 268 27.48 -8.30 6.06
C PHE A 268 27.19 -7.25 4.99
N VAL A 269 26.42 -6.25 5.40
CA VAL A 269 26.18 -5.01 4.65
C VAL A 269 26.70 -3.86 5.50
N TYR A 270 27.42 -2.93 4.88
CA TYR A 270 28.00 -1.78 5.55
C TYR A 270 27.52 -0.48 4.93
N SER A 271 27.45 0.58 5.72
CA SER A 271 27.27 1.90 5.18
C SER A 271 28.57 2.53 4.66
N GLU A 272 28.44 3.67 3.99
CA GLU A 272 29.51 4.67 3.95
C GLU A 272 29.85 5.19 5.36
N LYS A 273 30.95 5.94 5.45
CA LYS A 273 31.42 6.57 6.68
C LYS A 273 30.35 7.52 7.24
N LEU A 274 30.00 7.34 8.50
CA LEU A 274 29.01 8.13 9.22
C LEU A 274 29.63 9.42 9.76
N ASN A 275 28.80 10.47 9.87
CA ASN A 275 29.16 11.69 10.57
C ASN A 275 28.91 11.51 12.07
N LYS A 276 29.96 11.68 12.89
CA LYS A 276 29.89 11.50 14.34
C LYS A 276 28.91 12.45 15.03
N ASN A 277 28.69 13.63 14.48
CA ASN A 277 27.86 14.69 15.06
C ASN A 277 26.39 14.60 14.64
N LYS A 278 25.98 13.48 14.04
CA LYS A 278 24.61 13.24 13.62
C LYS A 278 24.00 12.09 14.41
N GLN A 279 22.73 12.27 14.74
CA GLN A 279 21.87 11.17 15.12
C GLN A 279 21.24 10.58 13.86
N TYR A 280 21.18 9.26 13.78
CA TYR A 280 20.57 8.52 12.69
C TYR A 280 19.39 7.73 13.21
N HIS A 281 18.31 7.71 12.44
CA HIS A 281 17.12 6.92 12.71
C HIS A 281 16.69 6.20 11.44
N MET A 282 16.86 4.88 11.46
CA MET A 282 16.48 3.99 10.37
C MET A 282 15.21 3.24 10.76
N LYS A 283 14.19 3.26 9.89
CA LYS A 283 13.02 2.40 9.99
C LYS A 283 13.13 1.27 8.99
N LEU A 284 12.93 0.04 9.45
CA LEU A 284 13.06 -1.15 8.63
C LEU A 284 11.97 -2.18 8.89
N ARG A 285 11.54 -2.86 7.83
CA ARG A 285 10.71 -4.07 7.87
C ARG A 285 11.54 -5.27 7.43
N ILE A 286 11.24 -6.44 7.97
CA ILE A 286 11.92 -7.69 7.63
C ILE A 286 10.88 -8.71 7.17
N THR A 287 11.22 -9.46 6.14
CA THR A 287 10.47 -10.62 5.66
C THR A 287 11.39 -11.82 5.61
N SER A 288 10.97 -12.96 6.16
CA SER A 288 11.74 -14.20 6.07
C SER A 288 10.89 -15.31 5.49
N MET A 289 11.45 -16.09 4.57
CA MET A 289 10.81 -17.30 4.04
C MET A 289 10.78 -18.44 5.07
N THR A 290 11.30 -18.21 6.28
CA THR A 290 11.30 -19.14 7.42
C THR A 290 10.91 -18.42 8.70
N LYS A 291 10.69 -19.15 9.79
CA LYS A 291 10.45 -18.53 11.10
C LYS A 291 11.66 -17.65 11.48
N MET A 292 11.39 -16.43 11.95
CA MET A 292 12.43 -15.47 12.38
C MET A 292 13.36 -16.00 13.46
N ILE A 293 12.92 -16.97 14.28
CA ILE A 293 13.77 -17.66 15.26
C ILE A 293 14.97 -18.37 14.62
N ASN A 294 14.89 -18.77 13.34
CA ASN A 294 16.02 -19.40 12.64
C ASN A 294 17.03 -18.38 12.09
N GLN A 295 16.73 -17.09 12.22
CA GLN A 295 17.55 -15.98 11.72
C GLN A 295 18.31 -15.33 12.87
N LYS A 296 19.59 -15.05 12.64
CA LYS A 296 20.40 -14.16 13.47
C LYS A 296 20.63 -12.87 12.70
N ILE A 297 20.03 -11.77 13.16
CA ILE A 297 20.18 -10.45 12.55
C ILE A 297 20.75 -9.50 13.59
N PHE A 298 21.87 -8.88 13.24
CA PHE A 298 22.57 -7.91 14.06
C PHE A 298 22.54 -6.55 13.38
N PHE A 299 22.37 -5.52 14.18
CA PHE A 299 22.56 -4.13 13.80
C PHE A 299 23.68 -3.56 14.66
N GLY A 300 24.59 -2.78 14.08
CA GLY A 300 25.68 -2.24 14.88
C GLY A 300 26.49 -1.13 14.22
N ILE A 301 27.43 -0.59 14.99
CA ILE A 301 28.42 0.40 14.59
C ILE A 301 29.82 -0.18 14.75
N GLY A 302 30.58 -0.21 13.65
CA GLY A 302 31.98 -0.64 13.61
C GLY A 302 32.87 0.44 13.01
N SER A 303 34.18 0.19 12.92
CA SER A 303 35.13 1.08 12.26
C SER A 303 35.31 0.73 10.78
N GLU A 304 35.50 1.74 9.93
CA GLU A 304 35.89 1.57 8.53
C GLU A 304 37.14 0.69 8.37
N GLN A 305 38.12 0.78 9.30
CA GLN A 305 39.35 -0.02 9.24
C GLN A 305 39.09 -1.51 9.46
N GLN A 306 37.99 -1.85 10.13
CA GLN A 306 37.56 -3.20 10.44
C GLN A 306 36.49 -3.68 9.45
N ARG A 307 36.21 -2.90 8.40
CA ARG A 307 35.32 -3.31 7.32
C ARG A 307 35.84 -4.64 6.78
N ASN A 308 34.95 -5.65 6.74
CA ASN A 308 35.27 -7.04 6.36
C ASN A 308 36.05 -7.85 7.42
N GLN A 309 35.82 -7.59 8.70
CA GLN A 309 36.21 -8.48 9.80
C GLN A 309 34.95 -8.95 10.57
N ASP A 310 35.13 -9.85 11.53
CA ASP A 310 34.02 -10.24 12.42
C ASP A 310 33.67 -9.06 13.35
N LEU A 311 32.53 -8.41 13.09
CA LEU A 311 32.11 -7.23 13.84
C LEU A 311 31.29 -7.54 15.11
N THR A 312 31.14 -8.82 15.47
CA THR A 312 30.42 -9.24 16.69
C THR A 312 31.13 -8.88 17.99
N GLN A 313 32.30 -8.24 17.94
CA GLN A 313 33.03 -7.73 19.11
C GLN A 313 32.79 -6.23 19.35
N PHE A 314 32.03 -5.53 18.50
CA PHE A 314 31.83 -4.07 18.57
C PHE A 314 30.46 -3.68 19.10
N ASN A 315 30.02 -2.44 18.85
CA ASN A 315 28.72 -1.92 19.27
C ASN A 315 27.62 -2.59 18.44
N PHE A 316 26.85 -3.52 19.02
CA PHE A 316 25.79 -4.21 18.30
C PHE A 316 24.60 -4.56 19.19
N ILE A 317 23.44 -4.68 18.56
CA ILE A 317 22.27 -5.36 19.09
C ILE A 317 21.86 -6.46 18.09
N GLN A 318 21.79 -7.69 18.59
CA GLN A 318 21.23 -8.83 17.89
C GLN A 318 19.73 -8.92 18.20
N ALA A 319 18.90 -8.58 17.22
CA ALA A 319 17.44 -8.54 17.40
C ALA A 319 16.79 -9.94 17.36
N PHE A 320 17.39 -10.88 16.62
CA PHE A 320 16.86 -12.23 16.44
C PHE A 320 17.94 -13.28 16.67
N ASN A 321 17.59 -14.40 17.32
CA ASN A 321 18.46 -15.56 17.50
C ASN A 321 17.67 -16.88 17.60
N LEU A 322 18.36 -18.03 17.67
CA LEU A 322 17.77 -19.38 17.74
C LEU A 322 16.83 -19.64 18.93
N ASN A 323 16.96 -18.87 20.00
CA ASN A 323 16.12 -18.93 21.20
C ASN A 323 15.15 -17.73 21.28
N GLY A 324 15.15 -16.86 20.25
CA GLY A 324 14.44 -15.59 20.22
C GLY A 324 15.03 -14.50 21.12
N GLU A 325 16.15 -14.76 21.80
CA GLU A 325 16.73 -13.83 22.75
C GLU A 325 17.45 -12.67 22.04
N ILE A 326 17.37 -11.51 22.68
CA ILE A 326 18.13 -10.32 22.27
C ILE A 326 19.48 -10.37 22.98
N MET A 327 20.53 -10.18 22.20
CA MET A 327 21.89 -10.00 22.70
C MET A 327 22.39 -8.62 22.28
N GLY A 328 23.34 -8.07 23.01
CA GLY A 328 24.00 -6.83 22.62
C GLY A 328 25.35 -6.73 23.31
N SER A 329 26.22 -5.89 22.79
CA SER A 329 27.48 -5.58 23.46
C SER A 329 27.28 -4.58 24.60
N GLY A 330 28.27 -4.50 25.49
CA GLY A 330 28.20 -3.63 26.65
C GLY A 330 27.05 -3.99 27.61
N ASN A 331 26.51 -2.96 28.27
CA ASN A 331 25.40 -3.11 29.21
C ASN A 331 24.06 -3.04 28.48
N LEU A 332 23.63 -4.17 27.87
CA LEU A 332 22.32 -4.27 27.22
C LEU A 332 21.18 -4.02 28.21
N GLN A 333 20.38 -2.99 27.92
CA GLN A 333 19.14 -2.69 28.62
C GLN A 333 17.94 -3.03 27.75
N LYS A 334 16.87 -3.53 28.38
CA LYS A 334 15.61 -3.86 27.73
C LYS A 334 14.46 -3.23 28.50
N VAL A 335 13.57 -2.55 27.79
CA VAL A 335 12.39 -1.88 28.35
C VAL A 335 11.19 -2.21 27.46
N GLY A 336 10.05 -2.56 28.05
CA GLY A 336 8.82 -2.87 27.32
C GLY A 336 8.02 -3.98 27.98
N GLU A 337 6.87 -4.30 27.39
CA GLU A 337 5.98 -5.38 27.84
C GLU A 337 6.46 -6.77 27.41
N GLN A 338 7.25 -6.83 26.34
CA GLN A 338 7.76 -8.06 25.75
C GLN A 338 9.25 -8.23 26.04
N ASN A 339 9.74 -9.47 26.02
CA ASN A 339 11.16 -9.77 26.26
C ASN A 339 11.95 -10.13 25.00
N LYS A 340 11.25 -10.45 23.91
CA LYS A 340 11.82 -10.93 22.65
C LYS A 340 11.07 -10.33 21.47
N PHE A 341 11.79 -9.91 20.43
CA PHE A 341 11.15 -9.42 19.20
C PHE A 341 10.35 -10.54 18.50
N VAL A 342 10.83 -11.78 18.52
CA VAL A 342 10.15 -12.92 17.86
C VAL A 342 8.73 -13.20 18.39
N ASP A 343 8.40 -12.75 19.60
CA ASP A 343 7.10 -13.05 20.22
C ASP A 343 5.97 -12.23 19.60
N PHE A 344 6.28 -11.07 19.02
CA PHE A 344 5.29 -10.16 18.44
C PHE A 344 5.61 -9.71 17.00
N PHE A 345 6.81 -10.04 16.49
CA PHE A 345 7.23 -9.66 15.15
C PHE A 345 6.36 -10.32 14.07
N LYS A 346 5.87 -9.53 13.12
CA LYS A 346 5.11 -9.96 11.95
C LYS A 346 5.82 -9.55 10.68
N ASP A 347 6.09 -10.53 9.82
CA ASP A 347 6.73 -10.33 8.53
C ASP A 347 6.06 -9.23 7.71
N ASN A 348 6.90 -8.33 7.20
CA ASN A 348 6.53 -7.14 6.42
C ASN A 348 5.49 -6.21 7.07
N LYS A 349 5.25 -6.33 8.38
CA LYS A 349 4.27 -5.51 9.13
C LYS A 349 4.88 -4.81 10.32
N THR A 350 5.76 -5.48 11.06
CA THR A 350 6.45 -4.86 12.19
C THR A 350 7.58 -3.97 11.68
N VAL A 351 7.48 -2.69 11.98
CA VAL A 351 8.54 -1.70 11.74
C VAL A 351 9.48 -1.70 12.93
N LEU A 352 10.75 -2.01 12.66
CA LEU A 352 11.85 -1.85 13.60
C LEU A 352 12.54 -0.51 13.36
N ASN A 353 12.75 0.22 14.44
CA ASN A 353 13.51 1.45 14.49
C ASN A 353 14.91 1.11 15.01
N VAL A 354 15.93 1.46 14.23
CA VAL A 354 17.33 1.40 14.62
C VAL A 354 17.84 2.82 14.74
N VAL A 355 18.10 3.25 15.97
CA VAL A 355 18.51 4.62 16.29
C VAL A 355 19.92 4.60 16.84
N PHE A 356 20.80 5.42 16.28
CA PHE A 356 22.16 5.52 16.76
C PHE A 356 22.70 6.94 16.72
N ASP A 357 23.37 7.29 17.81
CA ASP A 357 23.97 8.58 18.07
C ASP A 357 25.42 8.34 18.51
N ILE A 358 26.35 8.63 17.61
CA ILE A 358 27.76 8.31 17.80
C ILE A 358 28.39 9.23 18.84
N GLN A 359 28.02 10.52 18.84
CA GLN A 359 28.53 11.51 19.79
C GLN A 359 28.09 11.17 21.22
N ASN A 360 26.81 10.84 21.41
CA ASN A 360 26.26 10.49 22.72
C ASN A 360 26.40 9.00 23.06
N LYS A 361 27.14 8.23 22.26
CA LYS A 361 27.42 6.80 22.49
C LYS A 361 26.16 5.96 22.74
N LYS A 362 25.10 6.20 21.97
CA LYS A 362 23.80 5.57 22.18
C LYS A 362 23.38 4.75 20.95
N PHE A 363 22.99 3.50 21.17
CA PHE A 363 22.46 2.63 20.12
C PHE A 363 21.22 1.89 20.60
N GLU A 364 20.12 1.99 19.87
CA GLU A 364 18.81 1.47 20.24
C GLU A 364 18.15 0.73 19.09
N VAL A 365 17.42 -0.34 19.41
CA VAL A 365 16.52 -1.05 18.50
C VAL A 365 15.17 -1.23 19.19
N TYR A 366 14.08 -0.81 18.54
CA TYR A 366 12.73 -0.92 19.09
C TYR A 366 11.66 -0.99 18.01
N ASP A 367 10.46 -1.49 18.30
CA ASP A 367 9.33 -1.46 17.37
C ASP A 367 8.51 -0.17 17.49
N ASP A 368 7.75 0.19 16.45
CA ASP A 368 6.93 1.42 16.44
C ASP A 368 5.87 1.46 17.57
N GLU A 369 5.41 0.31 18.07
CA GLU A 369 4.47 0.23 19.20
C GLU A 369 5.17 0.21 20.57
N LEU A 370 6.51 0.30 20.61
CA LEU A 370 7.35 0.26 21.81
C LEU A 370 7.07 -0.96 22.72
N LYS A 371 6.62 -2.08 22.14
CA LYS A 371 6.44 -3.34 22.86
C LYS A 371 7.75 -3.84 23.45
N LEU A 372 8.87 -3.55 22.77
CA LEU A 372 10.21 -3.81 23.26
C LEU A 372 11.21 -2.82 22.67
N LYS A 373 12.01 -2.25 23.55
CA LYS A 373 13.17 -1.43 23.26
C LYS A 373 14.42 -2.04 23.88
N ALA A 374 15.41 -2.32 23.05
CA ALA A 374 16.75 -2.74 23.44
C ALA A 374 17.73 -1.57 23.22
N SER A 375 18.61 -1.31 24.18
CA SER A 375 19.60 -0.24 24.09
C SER A 375 20.94 -0.65 24.68
N ILE A 376 22.01 -0.13 24.09
CA ILE A 376 23.38 -0.28 24.60
C ILE A 376 24.05 1.09 24.65
N GLU A 377 25.03 1.22 25.55
CA GLU A 377 26.02 2.29 25.51
C GLU A 377 27.17 1.85 24.60
N MET A 378 27.48 2.68 23.61
CA MET A 378 28.52 2.39 22.62
C MET A 378 29.91 2.72 23.16
N VAL A 379 30.87 1.86 22.88
CA VAL A 379 32.30 2.19 22.97
C VAL A 379 32.65 3.12 21.81
N GLU A 380 33.63 3.99 22.01
CA GLU A 380 34.09 4.93 20.99
C GLU A 380 34.61 4.20 19.74
N VAL A 381 34.27 4.73 18.57
CA VAL A 381 34.67 4.18 17.26
C VAL A 381 35.32 5.26 16.41
N THR A 382 36.49 4.96 15.85
CA THR A 382 37.14 5.78 14.82
C THR A 382 36.52 5.47 13.46
N ASP A 383 36.20 6.50 12.70
CA ASP A 383 35.60 6.38 11.36
C ASP A 383 34.40 5.43 11.31
N PRO A 384 33.30 5.79 12.01
CA PRO A 384 32.18 4.89 12.24
C PRO A 384 31.47 4.52 10.94
N ILE A 385 31.08 3.27 10.84
CA ILE A 385 30.19 2.72 9.83
C ILE A 385 29.06 1.95 10.49
N PHE A 386 27.86 2.02 9.92
CA PHE A 386 26.75 1.17 10.28
C PHE A 386 26.89 -0.17 9.58
N PHE A 387 26.52 -1.25 10.25
CA PHE A 387 26.48 -2.58 9.67
C PHE A 387 25.22 -3.34 10.00
N ILE A 388 24.82 -4.18 9.05
CA ILE A 388 23.81 -5.23 9.23
C ILE A 388 24.49 -6.57 8.98
N GLN A 389 24.38 -7.48 9.93
CA GLN A 389 24.85 -8.85 9.79
C GLN A 389 23.67 -9.82 9.80
N GLN A 390 23.64 -10.74 8.85
CA GLN A 390 22.68 -11.84 8.82
C GLN A 390 23.41 -13.18 8.85
N TYR A 391 22.91 -14.11 9.66
CA TYR A 391 23.33 -15.51 9.68
C TYR A 391 22.11 -16.39 9.91
N SER A 392 21.99 -17.48 9.17
CA SER A 392 20.90 -18.45 9.33
C SER A 392 21.46 -19.85 9.48
N SER A 393 20.90 -20.63 10.39
CA SER A 393 21.18 -22.08 10.47
C SER A 393 20.46 -22.87 9.38
N VAL A 394 19.42 -22.29 8.77
CA VAL A 394 18.61 -22.89 7.71
C VAL A 394 18.80 -22.11 6.42
N VAL A 395 18.89 -22.79 5.28
CA VAL A 395 18.97 -22.15 3.97
C VAL A 395 17.62 -21.47 3.68
N ALA A 396 17.57 -20.15 3.84
CA ALA A 396 16.36 -19.35 3.70
C ALA A 396 16.68 -17.95 3.17
N GLN A 397 15.76 -17.40 2.38
CA GLN A 397 15.81 -16.00 1.99
C GLN A 397 15.28 -15.12 3.11
N THR A 398 15.99 -14.02 3.37
CA THR A 398 15.53 -12.95 4.25
C THR A 398 15.72 -11.63 3.55
N ASP A 399 14.65 -10.84 3.46
CA ASP A 399 14.64 -9.51 2.88
C ASP A 399 14.50 -8.47 3.99
N ILE A 400 15.36 -7.46 4.00
CA ILE A 400 15.22 -6.26 4.84
C ILE A 400 14.87 -5.09 3.93
N PHE A 401 13.78 -4.41 4.27
CA PHE A 401 13.29 -3.20 3.61
C PHE A 401 13.58 -2.01 4.52
N ILE A 402 14.27 -1.00 4.01
CA ILE A 402 14.54 0.26 4.70
C ILE A 402 13.47 1.25 4.26
N ASP A 403 12.49 1.47 5.13
CA ASP A 403 11.33 2.33 4.84
C ASP A 403 11.70 3.81 4.89
N SER A 404 12.54 4.19 5.85
CA SER A 404 13.06 5.54 5.94
C SER A 404 14.41 5.57 6.65
N LEU A 405 15.24 6.54 6.26
CA LEU A 405 16.42 6.91 7.02
C LEU A 405 16.45 8.44 7.16
N THR A 406 16.47 8.91 8.39
CA THR A 406 16.65 10.32 8.70
C THR A 406 17.94 10.54 9.47
N SER A 407 18.59 11.68 9.22
CA SER A 407 19.71 12.14 10.03
C SER A 407 19.50 13.58 10.42
N SER A 408 19.69 13.90 11.70
CA SER A 408 19.61 15.25 12.24
C SER A 408 20.94 15.63 12.86
N PHE A 409 21.31 16.89 12.71
CA PHE A 409 22.28 17.50 13.62
C PHE A 409 21.57 17.74 14.94
N GLN A 410 22.23 17.38 16.04
CA GLN A 410 21.77 17.78 17.37
C GLN A 410 22.25 19.19 17.71
#